data_AF-A0A4U9D4A5-F1
#
_entry.id   AF-A0A4U9D4A5-F1
#
_cell.length_a   1.000
_cell.length_b   1.000
_cell.length_c   1.000
_cell.angle_alpha   90.00
_cell.angle_beta   90.00
_cell.angle_gamma   90.00
#
_symmetry.space_group_name_H-M   'P 1'
#
loop_
_entity.id
_entity.type
_entity.pdbx_description
1 polymer ?
#
loop_
_entity_poly.entity_id
_entity_poly.type
_entity_poly.pdbx_seq_one_letter_code
_entity_poly.pdbx_strand_id
1 'polypeptide(L)'
;MEHLFSWLAFTPQQLQSVPGISARRGQRLWHQFNHARQQPFLRWVQALGVPVPQAAMAGLAGEGWSQLLARSEEQWRRLPGVGDEKARQLVAFLRHPDVAALAQWLSGQGISGF
;
A
#
# COMPACT_ATOMS: atom_id res chain seq x y z
N MET A 1 4.36 -6.53 17.67
CA MET A 1 4.10 -5.90 16.36
C MET A 1 4.52 -6.90 15.30
N GLU A 2 4.11 -6.74 14.04
CA GLU A 2 4.96 -6.98 12.86
C GLU A 2 4.15 -7.45 11.65
N HIS A 3 3.40 -6.51 11.10
CA HIS A 3 3.15 -6.52 9.67
C HIS A 3 4.08 -5.50 8.99
N LEU A 4 4.26 -5.63 7.67
CA LEU A 4 5.24 -4.89 6.86
C LEU A 4 5.27 -3.38 7.09
N PHE A 5 4.12 -2.77 7.38
CA PHE A 5 3.99 -1.31 7.49
C PHE A 5 4.09 -0.76 8.91
N SER A 6 4.32 -1.60 9.93
CA SER A 6 4.36 -1.21 11.34
C SER A 6 5.30 -0.02 11.62
N TRP A 7 6.34 0.17 10.79
CA TRP A 7 7.27 1.28 10.87
C TRP A 7 6.63 2.67 10.71
N LEU A 8 5.46 2.78 10.06
CA LEU A 8 4.75 4.05 9.96
C LEU A 8 4.27 4.57 11.32
N ALA A 9 4.05 3.70 12.30
CA ALA A 9 3.57 4.09 13.63
C ALA A 9 4.69 4.59 14.56
N PHE A 10 5.96 4.51 14.13
CA PHE A 10 7.06 4.94 14.99
C PHE A 10 7.10 6.44 15.20
N THR A 11 7.21 6.83 16.46
CA THR A 11 7.49 8.20 16.88
C THR A 11 8.99 8.52 16.76
N PRO A 12 9.38 9.80 16.65
CA PRO A 12 10.78 10.19 16.70
C PRO A 12 11.50 9.66 17.95
N GLN A 13 10.83 9.66 19.10
CA GLN A 13 11.37 9.21 20.38
C GLN A 13 11.66 7.70 20.35
N GLN A 14 10.73 6.90 19.83
CA GLN A 14 10.93 5.46 19.68
C GLN A 14 12.11 5.15 18.75
N LEU A 15 12.24 5.85 17.62
CA LEU A 15 13.37 5.66 16.69
C LEU A 15 14.72 6.00 17.32
N GLN A 16 14.75 6.97 18.23
CA GLN A 16 15.98 7.37 18.94
C GLN A 16 16.34 6.41 20.08
N SER A 17 15.36 5.65 20.60
CA SER A 17 15.61 4.62 21.61
C SER A 17 16.10 3.29 21.03
N VAL A 18 16.12 3.13 19.70
CA VAL A 18 16.62 1.90 19.06
C VAL A 18 18.14 1.81 19.22
N PRO A 19 18.68 0.73 19.82
CA PRO A 19 20.12 0.54 19.94
C PRO A 19 20.81 0.63 18.56
N GLY A 20 21.86 1.44 18.46
CA GLY A 20 22.59 1.66 17.20
C GLY A 20 22.03 2.78 16.30
N ILE A 21 20.90 3.38 16.64
CA ILE A 21 20.37 4.58 15.96
C ILE A 21 20.71 5.82 16.77
N SER A 22 21.58 6.69 16.23
CA SER A 22 21.85 7.99 16.85
C SER A 22 20.66 8.94 16.69
N ALA A 23 20.55 9.95 17.56
CA ALA A 23 19.47 10.93 17.51
C ALA A 23 19.26 11.55 16.10
N ARG A 24 20.36 11.92 15.43
CA ARG A 24 20.36 12.46 14.06
C ARG A 24 19.85 11.46 13.02
N ARG A 25 20.19 10.17 13.16
CA ARG A 25 19.69 9.11 12.27
C ARG A 25 18.20 8.84 12.50
N GLY A 26 17.76 8.83 13.76
CA GLY A 26 16.35 8.66 14.13
C GLY A 26 15.45 9.76 13.54
N GLN A 27 15.88 11.03 13.64
CA GLN A 27 15.16 12.15 13.00
C GLN A 27 15.09 12.01 11.48
N ARG A 28 16.19 11.64 10.81
CA ARG A 28 16.20 11.43 9.36
C ARG A 28 15.25 10.32 8.93
N LEU A 29 15.22 9.19 9.65
CA LEU A 29 14.28 8.09 9.39
C LEU A 29 12.84 8.56 9.56
N TRP A 30 12.54 9.30 10.61
CA TRP A 30 11.20 9.86 10.82
C TRP A 30 10.77 10.78 9.67
N HIS A 31 11.65 11.66 9.18
CA HIS A 31 11.35 12.48 7.99
C HIS A 31 11.10 11.63 6.74
N GLN A 32 11.87 10.56 6.53
CA GLN A 32 11.66 9.63 5.41
C GLN A 32 10.31 8.92 5.51
N PHE A 33 9.89 8.51 6.71
CA PHE A 33 8.58 7.88 6.91
C PHE A 33 7.44 8.85 6.61
N ASN A 34 7.55 10.11 7.04
CA ASN A 34 6.56 11.13 6.68
C ASN A 34 6.49 11.38 5.17
N HIS A 35 7.63 11.39 4.49
CA HIS A 35 7.66 11.50 3.03
C HIS A 35 7.03 10.27 2.34
N ALA A 36 7.21 9.08 2.91
CA ALA A 36 6.57 7.86 2.41
C ALA A 36 5.03 7.95 2.50
N ARG A 37 4.48 8.54 3.58
CA ARG A 37 3.03 8.77 3.73
C ARG A 37 2.42 9.62 2.61
N GLN A 38 3.21 10.51 2.02
CA GLN A 38 2.78 11.40 0.93
C GLN A 38 2.92 10.77 -0.46
N GLN A 39 3.39 9.53 -0.55
CA GLN A 39 3.50 8.86 -1.84
C GLN A 39 2.12 8.60 -2.46
N PRO A 40 2.02 8.61 -3.80
CA PRO A 40 0.76 8.31 -4.49
C PRO A 40 0.20 6.94 -4.10
N PHE A 41 -1.13 6.83 -4.03
CA PHE A 41 -1.85 5.61 -3.68
C PHE A 41 -1.35 4.37 -4.45
N LEU A 42 -1.13 4.49 -5.77
CA LEU A 42 -0.67 3.37 -6.60
C LEU A 42 0.71 2.82 -6.18
N ARG A 43 1.57 3.63 -5.55
CA ARG A 43 2.84 3.16 -5.00
C ARG A 43 2.62 2.27 -3.78
N TRP A 44 1.60 2.56 -2.99
CA TRP A 44 1.19 1.72 -1.86
C TRP A 44 0.51 0.43 -2.31
N VAL A 45 -0.28 0.47 -3.38
CA VAL A 45 -0.84 -0.75 -4.02
C VAL A 45 0.27 -1.71 -4.45
N GLN A 46 1.35 -1.18 -5.04
CA GLN A 46 2.54 -1.97 -5.37
C GLN A 46 3.26 -2.47 -4.11
N ALA A 47 3.41 -1.63 -3.08
CA ALA A 47 4.07 -2.03 -1.82
C ALA A 47 3.30 -3.10 -1.03
N LEU A 48 1.97 -3.15 -1.18
CA LEU A 48 1.12 -4.23 -0.65
C LEU A 48 1.32 -5.56 -1.40
N GLY A 49 1.99 -5.54 -2.56
CA GLY A 49 2.21 -6.72 -3.39
C GLY A 49 1.04 -7.05 -4.31
N VAL A 50 0.11 -6.12 -4.54
CA VAL A 50 -1.01 -6.36 -5.47
C VAL A 50 -0.44 -6.60 -6.88
N PRO A 51 -0.76 -7.73 -7.54
CA PRO A 51 -0.11 -8.13 -8.79
C PRO A 51 -0.71 -7.41 -10.01
N VAL A 52 -0.77 -6.07 -9.97
CA VAL A 52 -1.25 -5.24 -11.08
C VAL A 52 -0.18 -5.19 -12.17
N PRO A 53 -0.49 -5.55 -13.44
CA PRO A 53 0.45 -5.37 -14.55
C PRO A 53 0.85 -3.91 -14.72
N GLN A 54 2.13 -3.65 -15.03
CA GLN A 54 2.62 -2.28 -15.20
C GLN A 54 1.83 -1.49 -16.26
N ALA A 55 1.39 -2.15 -17.34
CA ALA A 55 0.57 -1.53 -18.37
C ALA A 55 -0.80 -1.09 -17.85
N ALA A 56 -1.37 -1.79 -16.87
CA ALA A 56 -2.67 -1.51 -16.28
C ALA A 56 -2.64 -0.35 -15.27
N MET A 57 -1.46 0.04 -14.77
CA MET A 57 -1.30 1.06 -13.73
C MET A 57 -1.89 2.41 -14.12
N ALA A 58 -1.73 2.83 -15.38
CA ALA A 58 -2.28 4.10 -15.86
C ALA A 58 -3.82 4.13 -15.81
N GLY A 59 -4.47 2.98 -16.04
CA GLY A 59 -5.93 2.85 -15.97
C GLY A 59 -6.51 2.80 -14.56
N LEU A 60 -5.65 2.84 -13.53
CA LEU A 60 -6.02 2.94 -12.12
C LEU A 60 -5.67 4.31 -11.52
N ALA A 61 -5.13 5.22 -12.32
CA ALA A 61 -4.73 6.55 -11.85
C ALA A 61 -5.96 7.31 -11.33
N GLY A 62 -5.87 7.82 -10.09
CA GLY A 62 -6.96 8.53 -9.44
C GLY A 62 -7.97 7.63 -8.72
N GLU A 63 -7.82 6.30 -8.79
CA GLU A 63 -8.65 5.40 -8.00
C GLU A 63 -8.15 5.25 -6.56
N GLY A 64 -9.07 4.98 -5.65
CA GLY A 64 -8.80 4.56 -4.27
C GLY A 64 -9.10 3.07 -4.05
N TRP A 65 -8.79 2.60 -2.84
CA TRP A 65 -8.92 1.20 -2.43
C TRP A 65 -10.33 0.64 -2.59
N SER A 66 -11.36 1.42 -2.22
CA SER A 66 -12.76 1.02 -2.37
C SER A 66 -13.16 0.79 -3.83
N GLN A 67 -12.63 1.59 -4.76
CA GLN A 67 -12.87 1.44 -6.19
C GLN A 67 -12.18 0.18 -6.74
N LEU A 68 -10.95 -0.11 -6.29
CA LEU A 68 -10.27 -1.36 -6.64
C LEU A 68 -11.06 -2.59 -6.16
N LEU A 69 -11.61 -2.54 -4.94
CA LEU A 69 -12.42 -3.63 -4.38
C LEU A 69 -13.76 -3.82 -5.11
N ALA A 70 -14.35 -2.73 -5.59
CA ALA A 70 -15.62 -2.75 -6.31
C ALA A 70 -15.49 -3.28 -7.74
N ARG A 71 -14.27 -3.32 -8.30
CA ARG A 71 -14.04 -3.81 -9.67
C ARG A 71 -14.39 -5.29 -9.80
N SER A 72 -15.25 -5.60 -10.77
CA SER A 72 -15.52 -6.97 -11.20
C SER A 72 -14.35 -7.54 -12.01
N GLU A 73 -14.29 -8.86 -12.15
CA GLU A 73 -13.30 -9.52 -13.02
C GLU A 73 -13.40 -9.00 -14.47
N GLU A 74 -14.59 -8.70 -14.97
CA GLU A 74 -14.78 -8.11 -16.30
C GLU A 74 -14.16 -6.71 -16.41
N GLN A 75 -14.33 -5.87 -15.40
CA GLN A 75 -13.71 -4.54 -15.37
C GLN A 75 -12.18 -4.63 -15.27
N TRP A 76 -11.66 -5.62 -14.55
CA TRP A 76 -10.23 -5.90 -14.52
C TRP A 76 -9.69 -6.33 -15.88
N ARG A 77 -10.39 -7.19 -16.62
CA ARG A 77 -9.98 -7.66 -17.97
C ARG A 77 -9.91 -6.57 -19.03
N ARG A 78 -10.61 -5.45 -18.84
CA ARG A 78 -10.53 -4.29 -19.75
C ARG A 78 -9.21 -3.55 -19.63
N LEU A 79 -8.43 -3.78 -18.57
CA LEU A 79 -7.12 -3.17 -18.41
C LEU A 79 -6.06 -3.90 -19.24
N PRO A 80 -5.11 -3.16 -19.85
CA PRO A 80 -4.06 -3.76 -20.66
C PRO A 80 -3.16 -4.69 -19.83
N GLY A 81 -2.93 -5.89 -20.37
CA GLY A 81 -2.13 -6.93 -19.71
C GLY A 81 -2.88 -7.74 -18.64
N VAL A 82 -4.19 -7.55 -18.48
CA VAL A 82 -5.01 -8.33 -17.54
C VAL A 82 -5.92 -9.30 -18.31
N GLY A 83 -5.52 -10.58 -18.36
CA GLY A 83 -6.37 -11.68 -18.86
C GLY A 83 -7.25 -12.30 -17.76
N ASP A 84 -8.01 -13.35 -18.10
CA ASP A 84 -8.96 -14.01 -17.19
C ASP A 84 -8.32 -14.50 -15.87
N GLU A 85 -7.16 -15.14 -15.96
CA GLU A 85 -6.45 -15.64 -14.78
C GLU A 85 -5.97 -14.48 -13.89
N LYS A 86 -5.42 -13.42 -14.49
CA LYS A 86 -4.92 -12.26 -13.76
C LYS A 86 -6.05 -11.49 -13.09
N ALA A 87 -7.20 -11.35 -13.76
CA ALA A 87 -8.39 -10.72 -13.20
C ALA A 87 -8.90 -11.46 -11.96
N ARG A 88 -9.01 -12.79 -12.03
CA ARG A 88 -9.35 -13.63 -10.87
C ARG A 88 -8.35 -13.50 -9.74
N GLN A 89 -7.05 -13.52 -10.05
CA GLN A 89 -5.99 -13.34 -9.07
C GLN A 89 -6.07 -11.98 -8.38
N LEU A 90 -6.32 -10.90 -9.12
CA LEU A 90 -6.47 -9.54 -8.57
C LEU A 90 -7.65 -9.46 -7.61
N VAL A 91 -8.82 -9.97 -8.01
CA VAL A 91 -10.01 -9.98 -7.15
C VAL A 91 -9.77 -10.82 -5.90
N ALA A 92 -9.17 -12.00 -6.03
CA ALA A 92 -8.84 -12.86 -4.89
C ALA A 92 -7.83 -12.20 -3.94
N PHE A 93 -6.78 -11.57 -4.48
CA PHE A 93 -5.75 -10.88 -3.69
C PHE A 93 -6.34 -9.71 -2.90
N LEU A 94 -7.13 -8.84 -3.56
CA LEU A 94 -7.72 -7.66 -2.93
C LEU A 94 -8.72 -8.04 -1.83
N ARG A 95 -9.39 -9.19 -1.95
CA ARG A 95 -10.35 -9.71 -0.96
C ARG A 95 -9.71 -10.59 0.12
N HIS A 96 -8.41 -10.85 0.04
CA HIS A 96 -7.73 -11.67 1.04
C HIS A 96 -7.78 -10.99 2.42
N PRO A 97 -8.12 -11.70 3.51
CA PRO A 97 -8.30 -11.09 4.82
C PRO A 97 -7.05 -10.34 5.32
N ASP A 98 -5.86 -10.90 5.08
CA ASP A 98 -4.61 -10.22 5.47
C ASP A 98 -4.38 -8.93 4.69
N VAL A 99 -4.74 -8.90 3.40
CA VAL A 99 -4.62 -7.70 2.57
C VAL A 99 -5.65 -6.65 3.01
N ALA A 100 -6.87 -7.08 3.34
CA ALA A 100 -7.90 -6.20 3.89
C ALA A 100 -7.48 -5.60 5.24
N ALA A 101 -6.88 -6.40 6.13
CA ALA A 101 -6.37 -5.94 7.42
C ALA A 101 -5.24 -4.91 7.25
N LEU A 102 -4.31 -5.15 6.30
CA LEU A 102 -3.25 -4.19 5.97
C LEU A 102 -3.81 -2.89 5.40
N ALA A 103 -4.77 -2.96 4.48
CA ALA A 103 -5.42 -1.79 3.90
C ALA A 103 -6.15 -0.96 4.96
N GLN A 104 -6.89 -1.62 5.87
CA GLN A 104 -7.55 -0.95 6.98
C GLN A 104 -6.54 -0.30 7.94
N TRP A 105 -5.42 -0.96 8.21
CA TRP A 105 -4.36 -0.39 9.02
C TRP A 105 -3.74 0.85 8.38
N LEU A 106 -3.46 0.81 7.07
CA LEU A 106 -2.94 1.96 6.31
C LEU A 106 -3.94 3.12 6.30
N SER A 107 -5.23 2.86 6.15
CA SER A 107 -6.29 3.87 6.29
C SER A 107 -6.26 4.50 7.69
N GLY A 108 -6.13 3.69 8.75
CA GLY A 108 -5.96 4.15 10.13
C GLY A 108 -4.68 4.96 10.37
N GLN A 109 -3.65 4.82 9.54
CA GLN A 109 -2.45 5.66 9.56
C GLN A 109 -2.60 6.97 8.76
N GLY A 110 -3.74 7.19 8.11
CA GLY A 110 -4.04 8.37 7.29
C GLY A 110 -3.36 8.35 5.92
N ILE A 111 -3.09 7.17 5.35
CA ILE A 111 -2.54 7.05 4.00
C ILE A 111 -3.63 7.33 2.96
N SER A 112 -3.44 8.38 2.16
CA SER A 112 -4.43 8.79 1.15
C SER A 112 -4.73 7.67 0.15
N GLY A 113 -6.01 7.41 -0.06
CA GLY A 113 -6.51 6.41 -1.00
C GLY A 113 -6.88 5.06 -0.36
N PHE A 114 -6.61 4.84 0.94
CA PHE A 114 -7.11 3.68 1.70
C PHE A 114 -8.24 4.07 2.66
#